data_AF-A0A7G5LU09-F1
#
_entry.id   AF-A0A7G5LU09-F1
#
_cell.length_a   1.000
_cell.length_b   1.000
_cell.length_c   1.000
_cell.angle_alpha   90.00
_cell.angle_beta   90.00
_cell.angle_gamma   90.00
#
_symmetry.space_group_name_H-M   'P 1'
#
loop_
_entity.id
_entity.type
_entity.pdbx_description
1 polymer ?
#
loop_
_entity_poly.entity_id
_entity_poly.type
_entity_poly.pdbx_seq_one_letter_code
_entity_poly.pdbx_strand_id
1 'polypeptide(L)'
;MSERGGGGRGGQGRSGGGRPSGGSGGGRGGSGGNGRGQGRPGGQGRPGGSGGGRPDRSGGSRDGGPRGSRDGQQRGPRDGAPRGPRREGDRPDRPRRDGDREAPRRIEGPPIPEGVHPDQLDKGVRRLLTSLTPGKADAVASHLVAAGILIDEDPDLAYKHARTARELAPRIGVIREAAGETAYAAGRWADALAELRAAKRMTGSFDHIPLIADSERALGRPDRALKVIADARDKLEDTDLRVEAAIVAAGARRDLGQVDAALAVLQQEPLHHGSPTTWLARLRYAYADALVEAGRTQDALEWFHRTLAADPQHATDAQERINALETP
;
A
#
# COMPACT_ATOMS: atom_id res chain seq x y z
N MET A 1 16.95 -81.09 -31.29
CA MET A 1 15.98 -79.97 -31.25
C MET A 1 15.75 -79.67 -29.76
N SER A 2 16.63 -78.93 -29.08
CA SER A 2 17.02 -77.51 -29.27
C SER A 2 16.07 -76.56 -28.54
N GLU A 3 16.50 -75.53 -27.78
CA GLU A 3 17.85 -75.10 -27.35
C GLU A 3 17.74 -74.02 -26.25
N ARG A 4 18.73 -73.93 -25.34
CA ARG A 4 19.27 -72.72 -24.60
C ARG A 4 18.32 -71.83 -23.76
N GLY A 5 18.72 -71.22 -22.64
CA GLY A 5 19.96 -71.31 -21.84
C GLY A 5 20.80 -70.01 -21.75
N GLY A 6 20.79 -69.34 -20.58
CA GLY A 6 21.67 -68.22 -20.17
C GLY A 6 21.02 -67.37 -19.04
N GLY A 7 21.67 -66.86 -17.99
CA GLY A 7 23.09 -66.82 -17.58
C GLY A 7 23.87 -65.64 -18.17
N GLY A 8 24.52 -64.72 -17.42
CA GLY A 8 24.53 -64.45 -15.97
C GLY A 8 25.73 -63.58 -15.52
N ARG A 9 25.64 -62.92 -14.34
CA ARG A 9 26.72 -62.37 -13.45
C ARG A 9 27.64 -61.21 -13.89
N GLY A 10 27.97 -60.36 -12.89
CA GLY A 10 29.25 -59.60 -12.74
C GLY A 10 29.18 -58.11 -13.14
N GLY A 11 29.83 -57.15 -12.45
CA GLY A 11 30.71 -57.20 -11.27
C GLY A 11 31.00 -55.79 -10.69
N GLN A 12 31.84 -55.69 -9.65
CA GLN A 12 32.09 -54.46 -8.86
C GLN A 12 33.44 -53.75 -9.17
N GLY A 13 33.55 -52.46 -8.81
CA GLY A 13 34.80 -51.75 -8.54
C GLY A 13 35.22 -50.70 -9.59
N ARG A 14 36.05 -49.68 -9.31
CA ARG A 14 36.43 -48.92 -8.10
C ARG A 14 37.36 -47.79 -8.60
N SER A 15 37.17 -46.55 -8.12
CA SER A 15 38.17 -45.47 -7.95
C SER A 15 39.25 -45.16 -9.02
N GLY A 16 39.27 -43.91 -9.50
CA GLY A 16 40.43 -43.24 -10.11
C GLY A 16 40.27 -41.71 -10.05
N GLY A 17 41.31 -40.97 -9.70
CA GLY A 17 41.26 -39.51 -9.51
C GLY A 17 42.19 -38.74 -10.45
N GLY A 18 42.04 -37.42 -10.51
CA GLY A 18 42.93 -36.54 -11.28
C GLY A 18 42.47 -35.08 -11.31
N ARG A 19 43.26 -34.17 -10.73
CA ARG A 19 43.13 -32.71 -10.90
C ARG A 19 43.80 -32.27 -12.20
N PRO A 20 43.41 -31.10 -12.75
CA PRO A 20 44.41 -30.17 -13.27
C PRO A 20 44.34 -28.80 -12.57
N SER A 21 45.48 -28.11 -12.60
CA SER A 21 45.71 -26.77 -12.04
C SER A 21 45.83 -25.71 -13.15
N GLY A 22 45.37 -24.48 -12.91
CA GLY A 22 45.71 -23.34 -13.76
C GLY A 22 44.98 -22.06 -13.37
N GLY A 23 45.65 -20.91 -13.48
CA GLY A 23 45.05 -19.57 -13.35
C GLY A 23 45.48 -18.77 -12.10
N SER A 24 46.61 -18.08 -12.18
CA SER A 24 47.03 -17.07 -11.20
C SER A 24 47.37 -15.77 -11.94
N GLY A 25 46.93 -14.62 -11.39
CA GLY A 25 47.27 -13.28 -11.88
C GLY A 25 46.04 -12.39 -12.17
N GLY A 26 45.87 -11.30 -11.41
CA GLY A 26 44.77 -10.36 -11.61
C GLY A 26 44.67 -9.24 -10.57
N GLY A 27 45.48 -8.18 -10.75
CA GLY A 27 45.17 -6.80 -10.36
C GLY A 27 44.72 -6.46 -8.92
N ARG A 28 45.66 -5.97 -8.10
CA ARG A 28 45.34 -5.03 -7.01
C ARG A 28 45.67 -3.60 -7.45
N GLY A 29 44.69 -2.70 -7.38
CA GLY A 29 44.85 -1.25 -7.50
C GLY A 29 43.59 -0.55 -6.99
N GLY A 30 43.66 0.59 -6.28
CA GLY A 30 44.85 1.26 -5.76
C GLY A 30 44.48 2.28 -4.69
N SER A 31 45.42 2.59 -3.80
CA SER A 31 45.29 3.71 -2.86
C SER A 31 45.58 5.03 -3.57
N GLY A 32 44.73 6.05 -3.35
CA GLY A 32 44.97 7.41 -3.81
C GLY A 32 44.64 8.41 -2.70
N GLY A 33 45.63 9.14 -2.20
CA GLY A 33 45.44 10.13 -1.14
C GLY A 33 46.40 11.32 -1.26
N ASN A 34 45.86 12.50 -0.95
CA ASN A 34 46.53 13.81 -0.74
C ASN A 34 47.24 14.50 -1.91
N GLY A 35 46.93 15.79 -2.11
CA GLY A 35 47.61 16.63 -3.12
C GLY A 35 47.05 18.05 -3.26
N ARG A 36 47.21 18.85 -2.21
CA ARG A 36 46.92 20.29 -2.06
C ARG A 36 47.27 21.19 -3.26
N GLY A 37 46.44 22.23 -3.50
CA GLY A 37 46.79 23.44 -4.26
C GLY A 37 46.11 24.68 -3.65
N GLN A 38 46.83 25.81 -3.51
CA GLN A 38 46.37 27.03 -2.83
C GLN A 38 46.15 28.19 -3.81
N GLY A 39 45.21 29.10 -3.52
CA GLY A 39 45.02 30.35 -4.28
C GLY A 39 43.92 31.28 -3.73
N ARG A 40 44.32 32.39 -3.07
CA ARG A 40 43.51 33.59 -2.71
C ARG A 40 43.87 34.75 -3.69
N PRO A 41 43.24 35.96 -3.72
CA PRO A 41 42.29 36.64 -2.81
C PRO A 41 40.96 37.08 -3.51
N GLY A 42 40.04 37.90 -2.96
CA GLY A 42 39.82 38.35 -1.56
C GLY A 42 39.48 39.86 -1.34
N GLY A 43 38.19 40.25 -1.45
CA GLY A 43 37.59 41.56 -1.11
C GLY A 43 36.15 41.63 -1.65
N GLN A 44 35.21 42.51 -1.28
CA GLN A 44 35.01 43.53 -0.23
C GLN A 44 33.55 44.06 -0.48
N GLY A 45 32.87 44.64 0.51
CA GLY A 45 31.70 45.54 0.26
C GLY A 45 30.29 45.07 0.66
N ARG A 46 29.86 45.48 1.85
CA ARG A 46 28.45 45.77 2.25
C ARG A 46 28.29 47.31 2.20
N PRO A 47 27.09 47.92 2.00
CA PRO A 47 25.94 47.93 2.94
C PRO A 47 24.58 47.75 2.18
N GLY A 48 23.36 47.90 2.71
CA GLY A 48 22.84 48.25 4.05
C GLY A 48 21.74 49.35 3.99
N GLY A 49 20.53 49.05 4.49
CA GLY A 49 19.35 49.95 4.62
C GLY A 49 18.07 49.09 4.75
N SER A 50 17.22 49.16 5.79
CA SER A 50 16.45 50.28 6.37
C SER A 50 15.45 50.90 5.37
N GLY A 51 14.14 51.04 5.63
CA GLY A 51 13.33 50.59 6.77
C GLY A 51 12.06 51.44 6.97
N GLY A 52 10.92 50.83 7.33
CA GLY A 52 9.73 51.50 7.90
C GLY A 52 8.79 52.27 6.93
N GLY A 53 7.54 52.50 7.35
CA GLY A 53 6.66 53.54 6.78
C GLY A 53 5.28 53.12 6.23
N ARG A 54 4.30 52.92 7.10
CA ARG A 54 2.87 53.26 6.84
C ARG A 54 2.74 54.80 6.76
N PRO A 55 1.74 55.43 6.07
CA PRO A 55 0.33 55.34 6.51
C PRO A 55 -0.81 55.48 5.46
N ASP A 56 -1.99 55.04 5.90
CA ASP A 56 -3.34 55.58 5.75
C ASP A 56 -3.72 56.50 4.56
N ARG A 57 -4.81 56.12 3.87
CA ARG A 57 -5.88 57.06 3.47
C ARG A 57 -7.26 56.48 3.70
N SER A 58 -8.17 57.36 4.13
CA SER A 58 -9.55 57.09 4.53
C SER A 58 -10.57 57.61 3.50
N GLY A 59 -11.80 57.08 3.57
CA GLY A 59 -12.98 57.61 2.88
C GLY A 59 -13.83 56.51 2.22
N GLY A 60 -15.15 56.39 2.42
CA GLY A 60 -16.01 57.07 3.39
C GLY A 60 -17.37 57.52 2.82
N SER A 61 -18.36 56.62 2.79
CA SER A 61 -19.84 56.85 2.75
C SER A 61 -20.48 55.50 3.17
N ARG A 62 -21.34 55.31 4.18
CA ARG A 62 -22.51 56.03 4.75
C ARG A 62 -23.78 55.99 3.90
N ASP A 63 -24.60 54.99 4.20
CA ASP A 63 -26.08 54.94 4.34
C ASP A 63 -26.40 53.56 4.97
N GLY A 64 -27.44 53.27 5.76
CA GLY A 64 -28.50 54.04 6.44
C GLY A 64 -29.36 53.00 7.22
N GLY A 65 -29.68 53.23 8.51
CA GLY A 65 -30.31 52.21 9.41
C GLY A 65 -31.82 51.98 9.20
N PRO A 66 -32.54 51.22 10.09
CA PRO A 66 -32.51 51.42 11.56
C PRO A 66 -32.48 50.14 12.45
N ARG A 67 -32.85 50.26 13.73
CA ARG A 67 -32.37 49.50 14.91
C ARG A 67 -33.40 48.60 15.62
N GLY A 68 -32.89 47.67 16.46
CA GLY A 68 -33.47 47.26 17.76
C GLY A 68 -33.54 45.74 17.97
N SER A 69 -33.24 45.13 19.12
CA SER A 69 -32.59 45.57 20.38
C SER A 69 -31.97 44.34 21.08
N ARG A 70 -30.90 44.50 21.87
CA ARG A 70 -30.37 43.47 22.79
C ARG A 70 -29.79 44.12 24.05
N ASP A 71 -30.29 43.72 25.21
CA ASP A 71 -29.70 44.05 26.51
C ASP A 71 -28.61 43.05 26.89
N GLY A 72 -27.56 43.55 27.57
CA GLY A 72 -26.48 42.74 28.12
C GLY A 72 -26.25 43.05 29.58
N GLN A 73 -25.82 42.05 30.36
CA GLN A 73 -25.44 42.24 31.76
C GLN A 73 -24.00 41.77 31.99
N GLN A 74 -23.14 42.71 32.38
CA GLN A 74 -21.77 42.49 32.84
C GLN A 74 -21.77 42.23 34.35
N ARG A 75 -20.83 41.41 34.85
CA ARG A 75 -20.37 41.50 36.25
C ARG A 75 -18.86 41.28 36.36
N GLY A 76 -18.21 42.20 37.07
CA GLY A 76 -16.80 42.14 37.48
C GLY A 76 -16.60 41.54 38.89
N PRO A 77 -15.35 41.55 39.41
CA PRO A 77 -14.90 40.67 40.48
C PRO A 77 -15.00 41.28 41.89
N ARG A 78 -14.85 40.43 42.94
CA ARG A 78 -14.62 40.84 44.35
C ARG A 78 -13.78 39.84 45.14
N ASP A 79 -13.05 40.38 46.12
CA ASP A 79 -12.09 39.73 47.01
C ASP A 79 -12.69 39.21 48.33
N GLY A 80 -11.92 38.37 49.05
CA GLY A 80 -11.68 38.58 50.48
C GLY A 80 -12.52 37.88 51.58
N ALA A 81 -12.14 36.63 51.93
CA ALA A 81 -12.20 36.03 53.29
C ALA A 81 -13.59 35.79 53.98
N PRO A 82 -13.69 35.01 55.09
CA PRO A 82 -12.68 34.20 55.80
C PRO A 82 -12.98 32.68 55.89
N ARG A 83 -12.03 31.89 56.42
CA ARG A 83 -12.18 30.44 56.69
C ARG A 83 -12.87 30.16 58.03
N GLY A 84 -13.87 29.27 58.03
CA GLY A 84 -14.44 28.60 59.21
C GLY A 84 -14.01 27.11 59.31
N PRO A 85 -14.18 26.44 60.46
CA PRO A 85 -13.46 25.20 60.77
C PRO A 85 -14.00 23.95 60.06
N ARG A 86 -13.08 22.99 59.88
CA ARG A 86 -13.36 21.65 59.32
C ARG A 86 -14.38 20.91 60.18
N ARG A 87 -15.43 20.38 59.56
CA ARG A 87 -16.16 19.23 60.11
C ARG A 87 -15.68 17.97 59.40
N GLU A 88 -15.38 16.99 60.22
CA GLU A 88 -14.99 15.63 59.89
C GLU A 88 -16.26 14.77 59.76
N GLY A 89 -16.29 13.85 58.80
CA GLY A 89 -17.48 13.03 58.47
C GLY A 89 -17.92 13.13 57.01
N ASP A 90 -18.32 11.98 56.45
CA ASP A 90 -18.90 11.77 55.12
C ASP A 90 -18.17 12.38 53.90
N ARG A 91 -17.13 11.68 53.49
CA ARG A 91 -16.96 11.39 52.06
C ARG A 91 -17.49 9.98 51.81
N PRO A 92 -18.51 9.77 50.96
CA PRO A 92 -18.88 8.42 50.57
C PRO A 92 -17.71 7.78 49.83
N ASP A 93 -17.30 6.59 50.27
CA ASP A 93 -16.28 5.81 49.60
C ASP A 93 -16.70 5.59 48.14
N ARG A 94 -15.96 6.21 47.21
CA ARG A 94 -15.96 5.69 45.85
C ARG A 94 -15.25 4.35 45.92
N PRO A 95 -15.92 3.23 45.64
CA PRO A 95 -15.23 1.95 45.60
C PRO A 95 -14.09 2.10 44.60
N ARG A 96 -12.87 1.78 45.06
CA ARG A 96 -11.77 1.55 44.13
C ARG A 96 -12.26 0.43 43.24
N ARG A 97 -12.51 0.75 41.98
CA ARG A 97 -12.81 -0.27 40.97
C ARG A 97 -11.48 -0.98 40.75
N ASP A 98 -11.20 -1.94 41.61
CA ASP A 98 -10.10 -2.87 41.46
C ASP A 98 -10.19 -3.37 40.03
N GLY A 99 -9.09 -3.20 39.30
CA GLY A 99 -9.10 -3.39 37.87
C GLY A 99 -9.47 -4.83 37.59
N ASP A 100 -10.64 -5.03 37.00
CA ASP A 100 -10.89 -6.15 36.11
C ASP A 100 -9.77 -6.14 35.06
N ARG A 101 -8.65 -6.79 35.39
CA ARG A 101 -7.75 -7.35 34.40
C ARG A 101 -8.55 -8.44 33.73
N GLU A 102 -9.40 -8.01 32.81
CA GLU A 102 -10.09 -8.84 31.86
C GLU A 102 -9.04 -9.81 31.32
N ALA A 103 -9.19 -11.09 31.68
CA ALA A 103 -8.25 -12.12 31.28
C ALA A 103 -8.08 -12.00 29.76
N PRO A 104 -6.84 -11.98 29.23
CA PRO A 104 -6.59 -11.54 27.86
C PRO A 104 -7.49 -12.32 26.92
N ARG A 105 -8.47 -11.62 26.33
CA ARG A 105 -9.55 -12.24 25.54
C ARG A 105 -8.89 -13.19 24.55
N ARG A 106 -9.23 -14.47 24.63
CA ARG A 106 -8.73 -15.45 23.68
C ARG A 106 -9.19 -15.00 22.30
N ILE A 107 -8.25 -14.66 21.44
CA ILE A 107 -8.56 -14.26 20.07
C ILE A 107 -9.00 -15.53 19.36
N GLU A 108 -10.31 -15.68 19.17
CA GLU A 108 -10.93 -16.79 18.45
C GLU A 108 -10.90 -16.46 16.95
N GLY A 109 -9.95 -17.06 16.24
CA GLY A 109 -9.85 -17.02 14.80
C GLY A 109 -10.47 -18.24 14.12
N PRO A 110 -10.57 -18.24 12.78
CA PRO A 110 -10.92 -19.44 12.03
C PRO A 110 -9.91 -20.58 12.29
N PRO A 111 -10.33 -21.85 12.20
CA PRO A 111 -9.43 -22.99 12.33
C PRO A 111 -8.36 -22.94 11.24
N ILE A 112 -7.12 -23.28 11.59
CA ILE A 112 -6.01 -23.38 10.62
C ILE A 112 -6.30 -24.55 9.65
N PRO A 113 -6.24 -24.35 8.32
CA PRO A 113 -6.43 -25.44 7.35
C PRO A 113 -5.41 -26.57 7.53
N GLU A 114 -5.78 -27.78 7.09
CA GLU A 114 -4.88 -28.92 7.13
C GLU A 114 -3.63 -28.68 6.26
N GLY A 115 -2.47 -29.16 6.71
CA GLY A 115 -1.18 -28.96 6.03
C GLY A 115 -0.56 -27.56 6.14
N VAL A 116 -1.21 -26.60 6.79
CA VAL A 116 -0.65 -25.26 7.06
C VAL A 116 0.27 -25.30 8.29
N HIS A 117 1.53 -24.94 8.09
CA HIS A 117 2.58 -24.96 9.12
C HIS A 117 3.32 -23.62 9.24
N PRO A 118 3.74 -23.18 10.45
CA PRO A 118 4.40 -21.88 10.67
C PRO A 118 5.71 -21.64 9.91
N ASP A 119 6.37 -22.70 9.46
CA ASP A 119 7.66 -22.70 8.77
C ASP A 119 7.53 -22.55 7.24
N GLN A 120 6.33 -22.68 6.69
CA GLN A 120 6.00 -22.35 5.31
C GLN A 120 5.97 -20.84 5.05
N LEU A 121 5.89 -20.01 6.12
CA LEU A 121 5.97 -18.56 6.00
C LEU A 121 7.36 -18.13 5.50
N ASP A 122 7.39 -17.14 4.60
CA ASP A 122 8.64 -16.56 4.10
C ASP A 122 9.61 -16.21 5.25
N LYS A 123 10.90 -16.50 5.03
CA LYS A 123 11.97 -16.34 6.01
C LYS A 123 12.23 -14.87 6.36
N GLY A 124 11.97 -13.94 5.44
CA GLY A 124 11.98 -12.50 5.70
C GLY A 124 10.85 -12.09 6.64
N VAL A 125 9.61 -12.44 6.30
CA VAL A 125 8.41 -12.16 7.12
C VAL A 125 8.54 -12.80 8.51
N ARG A 126 8.97 -14.06 8.58
CA ARG A 126 9.17 -14.83 9.82
C ARG A 126 10.20 -14.17 10.76
N ARG A 127 11.24 -13.52 10.25
CA ARG A 127 12.21 -12.76 11.08
C ARG A 127 11.58 -11.55 11.78
N LEU A 128 10.56 -10.93 11.19
CA LEU A 128 9.85 -9.80 11.79
C LEU A 128 9.02 -10.22 13.03
N LEU A 129 8.69 -11.51 13.16
CA LEU A 129 7.94 -12.07 14.28
C LEU A 129 8.82 -12.36 15.52
N THR A 130 10.14 -12.18 15.46
CA THR A 130 11.09 -12.49 16.55
C THR A 130 10.87 -11.70 17.85
N SER A 131 10.09 -10.61 17.80
CA SER A 131 9.67 -9.83 18.98
C SER A 131 8.49 -10.46 19.75
N LEU A 132 7.88 -11.52 19.22
CA LEU A 132 6.77 -12.25 19.83
C LEU A 132 7.28 -13.49 20.59
N THR A 133 6.49 -14.02 21.51
CA THR A 133 6.77 -15.33 22.12
C THR A 133 6.64 -16.44 21.06
N PRO A 134 7.40 -17.56 21.15
CA PRO A 134 7.44 -18.58 20.09
C PRO A 134 6.05 -19.07 19.65
N GLY A 135 5.21 -19.56 20.56
CA GLY A 135 3.86 -20.03 20.22
C GLY A 135 2.92 -18.95 19.65
N LYS A 136 3.19 -17.66 19.93
CA LYS A 136 2.47 -16.54 19.33
C LYS A 136 2.98 -16.20 17.93
N ALA A 137 4.29 -16.27 17.70
CA ALA A 137 4.88 -16.17 16.37
C ALA A 137 4.40 -17.32 15.47
N ASP A 138 4.24 -18.52 16.01
CA ASP A 138 3.71 -19.69 15.32
C ASP A 138 2.23 -19.52 14.92
N ALA A 139 1.37 -19.14 15.86
CA ALA A 139 -0.03 -18.86 15.57
C ALA A 139 -0.19 -17.76 14.49
N VAL A 140 0.56 -16.65 14.63
CA VAL A 140 0.57 -15.57 13.62
C VAL A 140 1.04 -16.10 12.26
N ALA A 141 2.10 -16.90 12.21
CA ALA A 141 2.64 -17.43 10.96
C ALA A 141 1.66 -18.39 10.27
N SER A 142 1.03 -19.32 11.00
CA SER A 142 -0.01 -20.19 10.45
C SER A 142 -1.20 -19.40 9.89
N HIS A 143 -1.64 -18.33 10.55
CA HIS A 143 -2.68 -17.47 10.00
C HIS A 143 -2.23 -16.71 8.74
N LEU A 144 -0.99 -16.22 8.66
CA LEU A 144 -0.48 -15.56 7.46
C LEU A 144 -0.32 -16.53 6.28
N VAL A 145 0.14 -17.76 6.52
CA VAL A 145 0.23 -18.80 5.47
C VAL A 145 -1.16 -19.20 4.98
N ALA A 146 -2.11 -19.45 5.89
CA ALA A 146 -3.50 -19.74 5.53
C ALA A 146 -4.13 -18.60 4.71
N ALA A 147 -3.88 -17.34 5.10
CA ALA A 147 -4.36 -16.18 4.36
C ALA A 147 -3.77 -16.11 2.93
N GLY A 148 -2.48 -16.37 2.77
CA GLY A 148 -1.82 -16.36 1.46
C GLY A 148 -2.26 -17.49 0.53
N ILE A 149 -2.62 -18.67 1.06
CA ILE A 149 -3.16 -19.78 0.27
C ILE A 149 -4.60 -19.48 -0.19
N LEU A 150 -5.41 -18.87 0.69
CA LEU A 150 -6.84 -18.69 0.45
C LEU A 150 -7.20 -17.40 -0.32
N ILE A 151 -6.25 -16.48 -0.56
CA ILE A 151 -6.58 -15.13 -1.05
C ILE A 151 -7.28 -15.12 -2.42
N ASP A 152 -6.98 -16.08 -3.29
CA ASP A 152 -7.59 -16.22 -4.62
C ASP A 152 -8.81 -17.17 -4.63
N GLU A 153 -8.97 -18.03 -3.61
CA GLU A 153 -10.03 -19.07 -3.55
C GLU A 153 -11.20 -18.69 -2.63
N ASP A 154 -10.91 -18.22 -1.40
CA ASP A 154 -11.89 -17.67 -0.44
C ASP A 154 -11.28 -16.42 0.22
N PRO A 155 -11.37 -15.25 -0.46
CA PRO A 155 -10.84 -13.99 0.06
C PRO A 155 -11.42 -13.62 1.43
N ASP A 156 -12.66 -14.01 1.70
CA ASP A 156 -13.37 -13.68 2.93
C ASP A 156 -12.87 -14.51 4.12
N LEU A 157 -12.48 -15.76 3.91
CA LEU A 157 -11.77 -16.58 4.88
C LEU A 157 -10.31 -16.14 5.02
N ALA A 158 -9.62 -15.84 3.92
CA ALA A 158 -8.26 -15.28 3.93
C ALA A 158 -8.19 -14.03 4.82
N TYR A 159 -9.15 -13.10 4.67
CA TYR A 159 -9.28 -11.92 5.52
C TYR A 159 -9.50 -12.27 6.99
N LYS A 160 -10.33 -13.26 7.33
CA LYS A 160 -10.51 -13.71 8.73
C LYS A 160 -9.19 -14.21 9.33
N HIS A 161 -8.37 -14.95 8.56
CA HIS A 161 -7.05 -15.37 9.01
C HIS A 161 -6.10 -14.18 9.21
N ALA A 162 -5.96 -13.30 8.21
CA ALA A 162 -5.08 -12.13 8.30
C ALA A 162 -5.51 -11.16 9.42
N ARG A 163 -6.81 -10.94 9.61
CA ARG A 163 -7.37 -10.14 10.72
C ARG A 163 -7.05 -10.74 12.09
N THR A 164 -7.05 -12.06 12.21
CA THR A 164 -6.63 -12.77 13.44
C THR A 164 -5.14 -12.54 13.73
N ALA A 165 -4.27 -12.66 12.71
CA ALA A 165 -2.85 -12.32 12.85
C ALA A 165 -2.64 -10.83 13.24
N ARG A 166 -3.42 -9.92 12.63
CA ARG A 166 -3.46 -8.46 12.87
C ARG A 166 -3.81 -8.10 14.30
N GLU A 167 -4.74 -8.85 14.91
CA GLU A 167 -5.16 -8.72 16.32
C GLU A 167 -4.13 -9.30 17.29
N LEU A 168 -3.52 -10.44 16.95
CA LEU A 168 -2.42 -11.02 17.73
C LEU A 168 -1.21 -10.07 17.76
N ALA A 169 -0.77 -9.56 16.61
CA ALA A 169 0.47 -8.79 16.47
C ALA A 169 0.24 -7.39 15.87
N PRO A 170 -0.39 -6.46 16.63
CA PRO A 170 -0.88 -5.20 16.09
C PRO A 170 0.18 -4.14 15.71
N ARG A 171 1.47 -4.42 15.94
CA ARG A 171 2.59 -3.47 15.72
C ARG A 171 3.58 -3.91 14.64
N ILE A 172 3.24 -4.90 13.84
CA ILE A 172 4.10 -5.43 12.77
C ILE A 172 3.51 -4.99 11.42
N GLY A 173 4.30 -4.28 10.62
CA GLY A 173 3.88 -3.65 9.36
C GLY A 173 3.35 -4.65 8.33
N VAL A 174 4.10 -5.70 8.02
CA VAL A 174 3.71 -6.75 7.06
C VAL A 174 2.40 -7.48 7.41
N ILE A 175 2.00 -7.48 8.68
CA ILE A 175 0.71 -8.05 9.10
C ILE A 175 -0.45 -7.09 8.80
N ARG A 176 -0.18 -5.77 8.80
CA ARG A 176 -1.12 -4.75 8.29
C ARG A 176 -1.26 -4.82 6.77
N GLU A 177 -0.18 -5.13 6.07
CA GLU A 177 -0.13 -5.31 4.61
C GLU A 177 -1.02 -6.52 4.23
N ALA A 178 -0.73 -7.71 4.77
CA ALA A 178 -1.55 -8.91 4.56
C ALA A 178 -3.05 -8.75 4.96
N ALA A 179 -3.35 -8.05 6.05
CA ALA A 179 -4.73 -7.77 6.46
C ALA A 179 -5.44 -6.77 5.54
N GLY A 180 -4.70 -5.84 4.92
CA GLY A 180 -5.21 -4.88 3.96
C GLY A 180 -5.41 -5.47 2.56
N GLU A 181 -4.47 -6.29 2.10
CA GLU A 181 -4.54 -7.03 0.83
C GLU A 181 -5.70 -8.03 0.81
N THR A 182 -5.84 -8.85 1.86
CA THR A 182 -6.96 -9.79 1.96
C THR A 182 -8.31 -9.08 2.14
N ALA A 183 -8.35 -7.95 2.85
CA ALA A 183 -9.55 -7.11 2.91
C ALA A 183 -9.91 -6.53 1.52
N TYR A 184 -8.91 -6.15 0.72
CA TYR A 184 -9.10 -5.66 -0.64
C TYR A 184 -9.65 -6.75 -1.56
N ALA A 185 -9.05 -7.95 -1.53
CA ALA A 185 -9.54 -9.11 -2.27
C ALA A 185 -10.98 -9.51 -1.87
N ALA A 186 -11.34 -9.37 -0.59
CA ALA A 186 -12.70 -9.58 -0.08
C ALA A 186 -13.68 -8.43 -0.34
N GLY A 187 -13.31 -7.38 -1.09
CA GLY A 187 -14.15 -6.21 -1.36
C GLY A 187 -14.46 -5.36 -0.12
N ARG A 188 -13.71 -5.51 0.96
CA ARG A 188 -13.88 -4.81 2.25
C ARG A 188 -13.12 -3.48 2.24
N TRP A 189 -13.47 -2.61 1.29
CA TRP A 189 -12.73 -1.38 0.95
C TRP A 189 -12.41 -0.48 2.15
N ALA A 190 -13.32 -0.36 3.12
CA ALA A 190 -13.09 0.44 4.34
C ALA A 190 -12.01 -0.16 5.26
N ASP A 191 -11.99 -1.49 5.41
CA ASP A 191 -10.99 -2.21 6.19
C ASP A 191 -9.63 -2.20 5.48
N ALA A 192 -9.62 -2.48 4.17
CA ALA A 192 -8.44 -2.41 3.32
C ALA A 192 -7.77 -1.03 3.40
N LEU A 193 -8.54 0.04 3.20
CA LEU A 193 -8.07 1.41 3.30
C LEU A 193 -7.49 1.76 4.68
N ALA A 194 -8.07 1.24 5.75
CA ALA A 194 -7.60 1.48 7.12
C ALA A 194 -6.27 0.76 7.41
N GLU A 195 -6.19 -0.53 7.05
CA GLU A 195 -5.01 -1.36 7.29
C GLU A 195 -3.83 -1.00 6.39
N LEU A 196 -4.05 -0.77 5.08
CA LEU A 196 -2.97 -0.34 4.16
C LEU A 196 -2.42 1.06 4.50
N ARG A 197 -3.26 1.97 5.03
CA ARG A 197 -2.79 3.26 5.59
C ARG A 197 -2.06 3.10 6.93
N ALA A 198 -2.33 2.05 7.70
CA ALA A 198 -1.55 1.72 8.89
C ALA A 198 -0.19 1.13 8.49
N ALA A 199 -0.17 0.14 7.59
CA ALA A 199 1.01 -0.43 6.96
C ALA A 199 1.96 0.67 6.44
N LYS A 200 1.48 1.51 5.53
CA LYS A 200 2.26 2.63 4.95
C LYS A 200 2.91 3.54 6.00
N ARG A 201 2.24 3.81 7.13
CA ARG A 201 2.80 4.62 8.23
C ARG A 201 3.84 3.88 9.06
N MET A 202 3.82 2.55 9.06
CA MET A 202 4.69 1.69 9.86
C MET A 202 5.92 1.22 9.07
N THR A 203 5.78 0.94 7.77
CA THR A 203 6.87 0.48 6.89
C THR A 203 7.47 1.61 6.06
N GLY A 204 6.71 2.69 5.81
CA GLY A 204 7.12 3.77 4.91
C GLY A 204 6.93 3.46 3.42
N SER A 205 6.57 2.21 3.09
CA SER A 205 6.39 1.73 1.71
C SER A 205 5.32 2.52 0.94
N PHE A 206 5.45 2.53 -0.39
CA PHE A 206 4.47 3.07 -1.33
C PHE A 206 3.82 1.97 -2.20
N ASP A 207 4.13 0.70 -1.95
CA ASP A 207 3.71 -0.43 -2.80
C ASP A 207 2.19 -0.58 -2.86
N HIS A 208 1.49 -0.27 -1.77
CA HIS A 208 0.03 -0.35 -1.69
C HIS A 208 -0.71 0.93 -2.11
N ILE A 209 -0.04 1.91 -2.72
CA ILE A 209 -0.70 3.13 -3.21
C ILE A 209 -1.86 2.86 -4.20
N PRO A 210 -1.73 1.96 -5.20
CA PRO A 210 -2.85 1.63 -6.09
C PRO A 210 -4.07 1.10 -5.32
N LEU A 211 -3.89 0.14 -4.41
CA LEU A 211 -4.97 -0.44 -3.60
C LEU A 211 -5.60 0.58 -2.63
N ILE A 212 -4.81 1.48 -2.03
CA ILE A 212 -5.32 2.57 -1.18
C ILE A 212 -6.18 3.54 -2.00
N ALA A 213 -5.74 3.86 -3.22
CA ALA A 213 -6.48 4.76 -4.10
C ALA A 213 -7.77 4.11 -4.62
N ASP A 214 -7.71 2.85 -5.07
CA ASP A 214 -8.88 2.13 -5.56
C ASP A 214 -9.90 1.87 -4.44
N SER A 215 -9.44 1.63 -3.21
CA SER A 215 -10.34 1.55 -2.04
C SER A 215 -11.08 2.87 -1.77
N GLU A 216 -10.45 4.05 -1.98
CA GLU A 216 -11.18 5.33 -1.90
C GLU A 216 -12.16 5.49 -3.08
N ARG A 217 -11.80 5.04 -4.29
CA ARG A 217 -12.66 5.04 -5.48
C ARG A 217 -13.91 4.19 -5.26
N ALA A 218 -13.75 2.94 -4.82
CA ALA A 218 -14.82 2.00 -4.49
C ALA A 218 -15.71 2.47 -3.32
N LEU A 219 -15.21 3.35 -2.45
CA LEU A 219 -15.99 4.05 -1.42
C LEU A 219 -16.69 5.33 -1.94
N GLY A 220 -16.77 5.53 -3.26
CA GLY A 220 -17.43 6.66 -3.90
C GLY A 220 -16.64 7.98 -3.82
N ARG A 221 -15.30 7.92 -3.75
CA ARG A 221 -14.44 9.11 -3.58
C ARG A 221 -13.34 9.21 -4.64
N PRO A 222 -13.67 9.27 -5.94
CA PRO A 222 -12.68 9.33 -7.02
C PRO A 222 -11.67 10.48 -6.87
N ASP A 223 -12.09 11.67 -6.40
CA ASP A 223 -11.17 12.79 -6.12
C ASP A 223 -10.09 12.43 -5.08
N ARG A 224 -10.43 11.58 -4.10
CA ARG A 224 -9.47 11.11 -3.09
C ARG A 224 -8.52 10.07 -3.66
N ALA A 225 -9.00 9.19 -4.53
CA ALA A 225 -8.16 8.24 -5.26
C ALA A 225 -7.09 8.99 -6.09
N LEU A 226 -7.53 9.96 -6.90
CA LEU A 226 -6.66 10.82 -7.70
C LEU A 226 -5.64 11.59 -6.84
N LYS A 227 -6.08 12.13 -5.69
CA LYS A 227 -5.18 12.82 -4.77
C LYS A 227 -4.12 11.88 -4.17
N VAL A 228 -4.49 10.68 -3.74
CA VAL A 228 -3.54 9.70 -3.19
C VAL A 228 -2.45 9.34 -4.21
N ILE A 229 -2.83 9.13 -5.46
CA ILE A 229 -1.90 8.81 -6.55
C ILE A 229 -1.00 10.02 -6.85
N ALA A 230 -1.56 11.22 -6.97
CA ALA A 230 -0.79 12.44 -7.22
C ALA A 230 0.22 12.76 -6.12
N ASP A 231 -0.17 12.64 -4.84
CA ASP A 231 0.70 12.88 -3.68
C ASP A 231 1.84 11.83 -3.56
N ALA A 232 1.74 10.70 -4.27
CA ALA A 232 2.69 9.58 -4.22
C ALA A 232 3.46 9.33 -5.54
N ARG A 233 3.12 10.03 -6.64
CA ARG A 233 3.63 9.72 -7.99
C ARG A 233 5.16 9.63 -8.05
N ASP A 234 5.86 10.60 -7.47
CA ASP A 234 7.32 10.69 -7.49
C ASP A 234 8.00 9.74 -6.45
N LYS A 235 7.27 8.70 -6.02
CA LYS A 235 7.71 7.60 -5.14
C LYS A 235 7.37 6.22 -5.69
N LEU A 236 6.62 6.13 -6.79
CA LEU A 236 6.36 4.89 -7.51
C LEU A 236 7.48 4.71 -8.54
N GLU A 237 8.58 4.09 -8.11
CA GLU A 237 9.74 3.83 -8.98
C GLU A 237 9.53 2.56 -9.83
N ASP A 238 8.81 1.58 -9.29
CA ASP A 238 8.45 0.35 -9.99
C ASP A 238 7.41 0.59 -11.11
N THR A 239 7.55 -0.11 -12.22
CA THR A 239 6.69 0.10 -13.40
C THR A 239 5.33 -0.55 -13.26
N ASP A 240 5.24 -1.74 -12.67
CA ASP A 240 3.97 -2.43 -12.43
C ASP A 240 3.10 -1.56 -11.51
N LEU A 241 3.67 -1.04 -10.42
CA LEU A 241 2.98 -0.12 -9.50
C LEU A 241 2.53 1.20 -10.15
N ARG A 242 3.35 1.79 -11.03
CA ARG A 242 2.94 3.00 -11.79
C ARG A 242 1.79 2.71 -12.73
N VAL A 243 1.83 1.59 -13.45
CA VAL A 243 0.78 1.19 -14.38
C VAL A 243 -0.53 0.90 -13.65
N GLU A 244 -0.50 0.18 -12.53
CA GLU A 244 -1.69 -0.05 -11.69
C GLU A 244 -2.25 1.27 -11.13
N ALA A 245 -1.38 2.20 -10.68
CA ALA A 245 -1.82 3.53 -10.27
C ALA A 245 -2.45 4.33 -11.43
N ALA A 246 -1.94 4.21 -12.66
CA ALA A 246 -2.50 4.85 -13.84
C ALA A 246 -3.88 4.27 -14.22
N ILE A 247 -4.06 2.95 -14.12
CA ILE A 247 -5.34 2.26 -14.33
C ILE A 247 -6.38 2.76 -13.31
N VAL A 248 -6.04 2.80 -12.02
CA VAL A 248 -6.92 3.30 -10.96
C VAL A 248 -7.24 4.80 -11.15
N ALA A 249 -6.26 5.62 -11.55
CA ALA A 249 -6.49 7.03 -11.87
C ALA A 249 -7.42 7.21 -13.07
N ALA A 250 -7.28 6.39 -14.12
CA ALA A 250 -8.17 6.43 -15.28
C ALA A 250 -9.60 6.02 -14.91
N GLY A 251 -9.77 4.96 -14.10
CA GLY A 251 -11.06 4.57 -13.53
C GLY A 251 -11.70 5.73 -12.74
N ALA A 252 -10.96 6.34 -11.81
CA ALA A 252 -11.45 7.47 -11.02
C ALA A 252 -11.83 8.70 -11.87
N ARG A 253 -11.25 8.85 -13.07
CA ARG A 253 -11.63 9.89 -14.02
C ARG A 253 -12.91 9.56 -14.78
N ARG A 254 -13.11 8.30 -15.17
CA ARG A 254 -14.38 7.83 -15.76
C ARG A 254 -15.54 8.00 -14.78
N ASP A 255 -15.33 7.68 -13.49
CA ASP A 255 -16.30 7.92 -12.41
C ASP A 255 -16.69 9.41 -12.24
N LEU A 256 -15.84 10.34 -12.72
CA LEU A 256 -16.07 11.78 -12.74
C LEU A 256 -16.55 12.31 -14.12
N GLY A 257 -16.81 11.43 -15.09
CA GLY A 257 -17.17 11.79 -16.47
C GLY A 257 -16.01 12.36 -17.31
N GLN A 258 -14.76 12.25 -16.85
CA GLN A 258 -13.56 12.85 -17.45
C GLN A 258 -12.88 11.88 -18.42
N VAL A 259 -13.62 11.30 -19.37
CA VAL A 259 -13.17 10.18 -20.22
C VAL A 259 -11.90 10.51 -21.02
N ASP A 260 -11.81 11.69 -21.65
CA ASP A 260 -10.61 12.12 -22.38
C ASP A 260 -9.36 12.19 -21.49
N ALA A 261 -9.54 12.62 -20.23
CA ALA A 261 -8.44 12.68 -19.26
C ALA A 261 -8.08 11.29 -18.70
N ALA A 262 -9.01 10.33 -18.71
CA ALA A 262 -8.71 8.93 -18.43
C ALA A 262 -7.84 8.32 -19.54
N LEU A 263 -8.23 8.52 -20.81
CA LEU A 263 -7.43 8.11 -21.97
C LEU A 263 -6.03 8.73 -21.96
N ALA A 264 -5.92 10.04 -21.69
CA ALA A 264 -4.65 10.75 -21.65
C ALA A 264 -3.68 10.23 -20.56
N VAL A 265 -4.21 9.78 -19.41
CA VAL A 265 -3.42 9.14 -18.35
C VAL A 265 -2.87 7.79 -18.80
N LEU A 266 -3.72 6.92 -19.36
CA LEU A 266 -3.31 5.59 -19.83
C LEU A 266 -2.30 5.65 -20.98
N GLN A 267 -2.40 6.67 -21.84
CA GLN A 267 -1.47 6.93 -22.95
C GLN A 267 -0.04 7.31 -22.51
N GLN A 268 0.17 7.72 -21.25
CA GLN A 268 1.53 7.98 -20.74
C GLN A 268 2.27 6.70 -20.36
N GLU A 269 1.54 5.59 -20.16
CA GLU A 269 2.11 4.30 -19.80
C GLU A 269 2.43 3.45 -21.05
N PRO A 270 3.34 2.45 -20.94
CA PRO A 270 3.90 1.74 -22.10
C PRO A 270 2.93 0.72 -22.75
N LEU A 271 1.79 1.19 -23.26
CA LEU A 271 0.77 0.43 -24.01
C LEU A 271 1.37 -0.44 -25.14
N HIS A 272 2.43 0.03 -25.78
CA HIS A 272 3.12 -0.64 -26.89
C HIS A 272 4.28 -1.55 -26.46
N HIS A 273 4.39 -1.91 -25.18
CA HIS A 273 5.43 -2.83 -24.71
C HIS A 273 5.41 -4.16 -25.50
N GLY A 274 6.59 -4.58 -25.95
CA GLY A 274 6.75 -5.70 -26.89
C GLY A 274 6.88 -7.08 -26.24
N SER A 275 7.18 -7.15 -24.94
CA SER A 275 7.25 -8.40 -24.19
C SER A 275 6.04 -8.55 -23.26
N PRO A 276 5.50 -9.77 -23.06
CA PRO A 276 4.46 -10.01 -22.06
C PRO A 276 4.93 -9.59 -20.66
N THR A 277 4.06 -8.89 -19.94
CA THR A 277 4.21 -8.55 -18.53
C THR A 277 2.86 -8.70 -17.82
N THR A 278 2.91 -8.87 -16.51
CA THR A 278 1.78 -8.95 -15.56
C THR A 278 0.73 -7.86 -15.76
N TRP A 279 1.15 -6.62 -16.05
CA TRP A 279 0.28 -5.45 -16.19
C TRP A 279 -0.16 -5.14 -17.61
N LEU A 280 0.49 -5.69 -18.65
CA LEU A 280 0.27 -5.24 -20.03
C LEU A 280 -1.15 -5.53 -20.54
N ALA A 281 -1.69 -6.71 -20.23
CA ALA A 281 -3.08 -7.04 -20.52
C ALA A 281 -4.04 -6.07 -19.82
N ARG A 282 -3.87 -5.88 -18.50
CA ARG A 282 -4.72 -4.98 -17.68
C ARG A 282 -4.69 -3.52 -18.18
N LEU A 283 -3.52 -3.01 -18.55
CA LEU A 283 -3.36 -1.66 -19.11
C LEU A 283 -4.06 -1.50 -20.47
N ARG A 284 -3.87 -2.45 -21.38
CA ARG A 284 -4.52 -2.43 -22.70
C ARG A 284 -6.03 -2.60 -22.59
N TYR A 285 -6.50 -3.45 -21.69
CA TYR A 285 -7.92 -3.63 -21.38
C TYR A 285 -8.52 -2.31 -20.91
N ALA A 286 -7.95 -1.69 -19.87
CA ALA A 286 -8.45 -0.43 -19.32
C ALA A 286 -8.50 0.70 -20.35
N TYR A 287 -7.56 0.70 -21.31
CA TYR A 287 -7.53 1.66 -22.41
C TYR A 287 -8.59 1.37 -23.48
N ALA A 288 -8.79 0.12 -23.88
CA ALA A 288 -9.88 -0.29 -24.75
C ALA A 288 -11.25 0.07 -24.14
N ASP A 289 -11.41 -0.18 -22.85
CA ASP A 289 -12.62 0.09 -22.09
C ASP A 289 -12.96 1.60 -22.02
N ALA A 290 -11.95 2.44 -21.81
CA ALA A 290 -12.09 3.90 -21.89
C ALA A 290 -12.37 4.40 -23.32
N LEU A 291 -11.89 3.71 -24.37
CA LEU A 291 -12.22 4.03 -25.75
C LEU A 291 -13.69 3.70 -26.09
N VAL A 292 -14.26 2.62 -25.55
CA VAL A 292 -15.71 2.32 -25.67
C VAL A 292 -16.54 3.45 -25.07
N GLU A 293 -16.21 3.89 -23.86
CA GLU A 293 -16.94 4.98 -23.18
C GLU A 293 -16.80 6.33 -23.91
N ALA A 294 -15.68 6.56 -24.60
CA ALA A 294 -15.48 7.71 -25.49
C ALA A 294 -16.19 7.60 -26.86
N GLY A 295 -16.94 6.52 -27.12
CA GLY A 295 -17.59 6.26 -28.41
C GLY A 295 -16.63 5.88 -29.54
N ARG A 296 -15.38 5.55 -29.23
CA ARG A 296 -14.31 5.22 -30.19
C ARG A 296 -14.24 3.71 -30.43
N THR A 297 -15.36 3.09 -30.79
CA THR A 297 -15.54 1.63 -30.85
C THR A 297 -14.54 0.91 -31.76
N GLN A 298 -14.17 1.49 -32.91
CA GLN A 298 -13.20 0.88 -33.83
C GLN A 298 -11.79 0.83 -33.22
N ASP A 299 -11.36 1.90 -32.54
CA ASP A 299 -10.10 1.90 -31.79
C ASP A 299 -10.17 0.90 -30.64
N ALA A 300 -11.30 0.84 -29.92
CA ALA A 300 -11.49 -0.07 -28.80
C ALA A 300 -11.35 -1.55 -29.23
N LEU A 301 -11.94 -1.94 -30.36
CA LEU A 301 -11.79 -3.28 -30.95
C LEU A 301 -10.31 -3.63 -31.19
N GLU A 302 -9.54 -2.71 -31.81
CA GLU A 302 -8.10 -2.93 -32.01
C GLU A 302 -7.36 -3.17 -30.68
N TRP A 303 -7.69 -2.39 -29.65
CA TRP A 303 -7.06 -2.53 -28.34
C TRP A 303 -7.51 -3.77 -27.54
N PHE A 304 -8.74 -4.25 -27.71
CA PHE A 304 -9.13 -5.55 -27.15
C PHE A 304 -8.40 -6.72 -27.84
N HIS A 305 -8.18 -6.69 -29.17
CA HIS A 305 -7.32 -7.70 -29.82
C HIS A 305 -5.88 -7.66 -29.30
N ARG A 306 -5.32 -6.45 -29.10
CA ARG A 306 -3.98 -6.27 -28.49
C ARG A 306 -3.92 -6.67 -27.02
N THR A 307 -5.06 -6.68 -26.32
CA THR A 307 -5.22 -7.18 -24.95
C THR A 307 -5.19 -8.70 -24.94
N LEU A 308 -6.02 -9.35 -25.77
CA LEU A 308 -6.06 -10.80 -25.91
C LEU A 308 -4.68 -11.39 -26.27
N ALA A 309 -3.95 -10.72 -27.17
CA ALA A 309 -2.57 -11.11 -27.53
C ALA A 309 -1.54 -10.94 -26.40
N ALA A 310 -1.87 -10.18 -25.35
CA ALA A 310 -1.05 -10.00 -24.14
C ALA A 310 -1.55 -10.81 -22.93
N ASP A 311 -2.64 -11.57 -23.07
CA ASP A 311 -3.32 -12.30 -22.01
C ASP A 311 -3.35 -13.83 -22.27
N PRO A 312 -2.19 -14.51 -22.25
CA PRO A 312 -2.11 -15.94 -22.52
C PRO A 312 -2.66 -16.83 -21.38
N GLN A 313 -3.03 -16.23 -20.23
CA GLN A 313 -3.71 -16.92 -19.14
C GLN A 313 -5.23 -16.74 -19.16
N HIS A 314 -5.77 -15.94 -20.09
CA HIS A 314 -7.20 -15.57 -20.14
C HIS A 314 -7.72 -14.97 -18.83
N ALA A 315 -6.93 -14.07 -18.22
CA ALA A 315 -7.29 -13.32 -17.03
C ALA A 315 -8.30 -12.19 -17.31
N THR A 316 -8.60 -11.90 -18.57
CA THR A 316 -9.57 -10.88 -19.03
C THR A 316 -10.63 -11.48 -19.94
N ASP A 317 -11.82 -10.87 -19.95
CA ASP A 317 -12.94 -11.17 -20.85
C ASP A 317 -12.79 -10.53 -22.24
N ALA A 318 -11.58 -10.14 -22.66
CA ALA A 318 -11.34 -9.34 -23.86
C ALA A 318 -11.97 -9.95 -25.14
N GLN A 319 -12.03 -11.28 -25.26
CA GLN A 319 -12.69 -11.96 -26.38
C GLN A 319 -14.21 -11.76 -26.37
N GLU A 320 -14.85 -11.76 -25.20
CA GLU A 320 -16.29 -11.50 -25.07
C GLU A 320 -16.60 -10.04 -25.43
N ARG A 321 -15.74 -9.11 -25.00
CA ARG A 321 -15.81 -7.68 -25.33
C ARG A 321 -15.67 -7.42 -26.84
N ILE A 322 -14.81 -8.16 -27.56
CA ILE A 322 -14.72 -8.11 -29.03
C ILE A 322 -16.06 -8.54 -29.65
N ASN A 323 -16.52 -9.75 -29.32
CA ASN A 323 -17.73 -10.33 -29.91
C ASN A 323 -18.97 -9.43 -29.73
N ALA A 324 -19.09 -8.78 -28.57
CA ALA A 324 -20.17 -7.85 -28.24
C ALA A 324 -20.10 -6.50 -28.98
N LEU A 325 -18.92 -6.08 -29.44
CA LEU A 325 -18.73 -4.85 -30.22
C LEU A 325 -18.79 -5.09 -31.73
N GLU A 326 -18.54 -6.31 -32.19
CA GLU A 326 -18.72 -6.73 -33.58
C GLU A 326 -20.17 -7.10 -33.93
N THR A 327 -21.00 -7.41 -32.93
CA THR A 327 -22.41 -7.82 -33.08
C THR A 327 -23.36 -6.76 -32.51
N PRO A 328 -23.70 -5.70 -33.28
CA PRO A 328 -24.55 -4.59 -32.82
C PRO A 328 -26.05 -4.94 -32.75
#